data_AF-A0A5P9BDM3-F1
#
_entry.id   AF-A0A5P9BDM3-F1
#
_cell.length_a   1.000
_cell.length_b   1.000
_cell.length_c   1.000
_cell.angle_alpha   90.00
_cell.angle_beta   90.00
_cell.angle_gamma   90.00
#
_symmetry.space_group_name_H-M   'P 1'
#
loop_
_entity.id
_entity.type
_entity.pdbx_description
1 polymer ?
#
loop_
_entity_poly.entity_id
_entity_poly.type
_entity_poly.pdbx_seq_one_letter_code
_entity_poly.pdbx_strand_id
1 'polypeptide(L)' 'MTLYMKTQEIAYKPYGIGLWTRATVSKDVAQALANEYSSYGWEVKLDGFLVEPEGIKQAA' A
#
# COMPACT_ATOMS: atom_id res chain seq x y z
N MET A 1 -7.56 22.51 -17.82
CA MET A 1 -6.86 21.93 -16.65
C MET A 1 -6.88 20.42 -16.81
N THR A 2 -5.85 19.82 -17.39
CA THR A 2 -5.81 18.35 -17.56
C THR A 2 -5.57 17.73 -16.18
N LEU A 3 -6.54 16.98 -15.66
CA LEU A 3 -6.35 16.15 -14.48
C LEU A 3 -5.33 15.07 -14.86
N TYR A 4 -4.05 15.31 -14.60
CA TYR A 4 -3.06 14.24 -14.63
C TYR A 4 -3.44 13.28 -13.51
N MET A 5 -4.05 12.16 -13.91
CA MET A 5 -4.40 11.07 -13.00
C MET A 5 -3.08 10.51 -12.48
N LYS A 6 -2.65 10.97 -11.30
CA LYS A 6 -1.42 10.51 -10.68
C LYS A 6 -1.62 9.06 -10.25
N THR A 7 -0.98 8.17 -10.97
CA THR A 7 -0.85 6.77 -10.59
C THR A 7 0.28 6.61 -9.58
N GLN A 8 0.20 5.54 -8.81
CA GLN A 8 1.14 5.15 -7.78
C GLN A 8 1.28 3.63 -7.84
N GLU A 9 2.52 3.13 -7.74
CA GLU A 9 2.74 1.69 -7.62
C GLU A 9 2.42 1.25 -6.20
N ILE A 10 1.60 0.21 -6.07
CA ILE A 10 1.46 -0.56 -4.84
C ILE A 10 2.12 -1.93 -5.04
N ALA A 11 2.95 -2.34 -4.10
CA ALA A 11 3.50 -3.68 -4.02
C ALA A 11 3.14 -4.31 -2.69
N TYR A 12 2.65 -5.55 -2.69
CA TYR A 12 2.25 -6.27 -1.48
C TYR A 12 2.60 -7.75 -1.55
N LYS A 13 2.71 -8.40 -0.39
CA LYS A 13 2.87 -9.86 -0.29
C LYS A 13 1.59 -10.52 0.24
N PRO A 14 0.84 -11.24 -0.60
CA PRO A 14 -0.27 -12.07 -0.12
C PRO A 14 0.21 -13.02 0.99
N TYR A 15 -0.50 -13.02 2.12
CA TYR A 15 -0.16 -13.83 3.31
C TYR A 15 1.22 -13.55 3.93
N GLY A 16 1.90 -12.45 3.54
CA GLY A 16 3.26 -12.14 4.00
C GLY A 16 4.35 -13.08 3.47
N ILE A 17 4.02 -14.03 2.59
CA ILE A 17 4.93 -15.06 2.08
C ILE A 17 4.97 -15.06 0.54
N GLY A 18 6.15 -15.31 -0.03
CA GLY A 18 6.32 -15.41 -1.48
C GLY A 18 6.68 -14.10 -2.19
N LEU A 19 6.35 -14.05 -3.49
CA LEU A 19 6.72 -12.94 -4.38
C LEU A 19 5.85 -11.71 -4.15
N TRP A 20 6.46 -10.54 -4.35
CA TRP A 20 5.73 -9.27 -4.35
C TRP A 20 4.79 -9.19 -5.55
N THR A 21 3.51 -8.99 -5.28
CA THR A 21 2.52 -8.60 -6.29
C THR A 21 2.57 -7.09 -6.45
N ARG A 22 2.60 -6.60 -7.69
CA ARG A 22 2.68 -5.17 -8.00
C ARG A 22 1.52 -4.74 -8.87
N ALA A 23 0.97 -3.56 -8.60
CA ALA A 23 -0.06 -2.94 -9.41
C ALA A 23 0.16 -1.43 -9.48
N THR A 24 -0.15 -0.82 -10.62
CA THR A 24 -0.15 0.64 -10.80
C THR A 24 -1.60 1.11 -10.82
N VAL A 25 -2.00 1.86 -9.79
CA VAL A 25 -3.37 2.32 -9.60
C VAL A 25 -3.37 3.82 -9.28
N SER A 26 -4.53 4.47 -9.22
CA SER A 26 -4.62 5.86 -8.76
C SER A 26 -4.17 5.99 -7.31
N LYS A 27 -3.62 7.15 -6.93
CA LYS A 27 -3.12 7.41 -5.56
C LYS A 27 -4.12 7.03 -4.45
N ASP A 28 -5.38 7.45 -4.58
CA ASP A 28 -6.43 7.11 -3.61
C ASP A 28 -6.67 5.61 -3.47
N VAL A 29 -6.64 4.89 -4.60
CA VAL A 29 -6.79 3.42 -4.62
C VAL A 29 -5.56 2.77 -3.98
N ALA A 30 -4.35 3.24 -4.28
CA ALA A 30 -3.12 2.71 -3.71
C ALA A 30 -3.12 2.84 -2.18
N GLN A 31 -3.56 4.00 -1.67
CA GLN A 31 -3.68 4.23 -0.23
C GLN A 31 -4.73 3.34 0.42
N ALA A 32 -5.92 3.21 -0.19
CA ALA A 32 -6.98 2.36 0.32
C ALA A 32 -6.55 0.88 0.40
N LEU A 33 -5.91 0.38 -0.66
CA LEU A 33 -5.37 -0.99 -0.69
C LEU A 33 -4.24 -1.17 0.33
N ALA A 34 -3.37 -0.17 0.50
CA ALA A 34 -2.30 -0.28 1.47
C ALA A 34 -2.82 -0.39 2.90
N ASN A 35 -3.87 0.36 3.25
CA ASN A 35 -4.50 0.26 4.56
C ASN A 35 -5.17 -1.11 4.76
N GLU A 36 -5.92 -1.57 3.75
CA GLU A 36 -6.60 -2.86 3.81
C GLU A 36 -5.60 -4.02 3.94
N TYR A 37 -4.59 -4.08 3.06
CA TYR A 37 -3.61 -5.17 3.05
C TYR A 37 -2.71 -5.16 4.28
N SER A 38 -2.33 -3.97 4.77
CA SER A 38 -1.59 -3.87 6.04
C SER A 38 -2.43 -4.34 7.23
N SER A 39 -3.76 -4.13 7.20
CA SER A 39 -4.68 -4.66 8.23
C SER A 39 -4.77 -6.18 8.22
N TYR A 40 -4.45 -6.84 7.11
CA TYR A 40 -4.32 -8.30 7.03
C TYR A 40 -2.96 -8.80 7.53
N GLY A 41 -2.07 -7.90 7.97
CA GLY A 41 -0.71 -8.21 8.38
C GLY A 41 0.25 -8.45 7.22
N TRP A 42 -0.13 -8.03 6.01
CA TRP A 42 0.73 -8.20 4.83
C TRP A 42 1.73 -7.04 4.74
N GLU A 43 2.95 -7.34 4.29
CA GLU A 43 3.91 -6.30 3.96
C GLU A 43 3.45 -5.56 2.70
N VAL A 44 3.36 -4.22 2.79
CA VAL A 44 2.95 -3.35 1.68
C VAL A 44 4.00 -2.26 1.44
N LYS A 45 4.19 -1.89 0.17
CA LYS A 45 5.00 -0.76 -0.29
C LYS A 45 4.22 0.11 -1.25
N LEU A 46 4.41 1.43 -1.15
CA LEU A 46 3.93 2.41 -2.12
C LEU A 46 5.14 3.09 -2.77
N ASP A 47 5.22 3.04 -4.10
CA ASP A 47 6.39 3.51 -4.88
C ASP A 47 7.74 3.02 -4.33
N GLY A 48 7.75 1.79 -3.78
CA GLY A 48 8.93 1.16 -3.19
C GLY A 48 9.19 1.48 -1.72
N PHE A 49 8.45 2.41 -1.10
CA PHE A 49 8.55 2.73 0.33
C PHE A 49 7.61 1.85 1.14
N LEU A 50 8.14 1.19 2.18
CA LEU A 50 7.33 0.38 3.09
C LEU A 50 6.29 1.26 3.78
N VAL A 51 5.03 0.82 3.71
CA VAL A 51 3.95 1.44 4.45
C VAL A 51 3.89 0.73 5.79
N GLU A 52 4.21 1.47 6.86
CA GLU A 52 3.92 0.99 8.20
C GLU A 52 2.40 0.97 8.38
N PRO A 53 1.82 -0.08 8.98
CA PRO A 53 0.42 -0.03 9.34
C PRO A 53 0.20 1.17 10.28
N GLU A 54 -0.71 2.07 9.93
CA GLU A 54 -1.18 3.17 10.80
C GLU A 54 -2.01 2.65 12.00
N GLY A 55 -1.60 1.53 12.60
CA GLY A 55 -2.28 0.81 13.66
C GLY A 55 -1.46 0.59 14.94
N ILE A 56 -0.18 0.97 15.00
CA ILE A 56 0.62 0.88 16.25
C ILE A 56 1.39 2.19 16.50
N LYS A 57 0.68 3.32 16.55
CA LYS A 57 1.16 4.51 17.28
C LYS A 57 0.00 5.24 17.96
N GLN A 58 -0.49 4.67 19.06
CA GLN A 58 -0.71 5.45 20.29
C GLN A 58 -0.91 4.50 21.48
N ALA A 59 0.17 4.25 22.21
CA ALA A 59 0.10 4.05 23.66
C ALA A 59 1.12 5.04 24.24
N ALA A 60 0.58 6.14 24.78
CA ALA A 60 1.32 7.09 25.60
C ALA A 60 1.62 6.48 26.97
#